data_AF-A0A0U2M680-F1
#
_entry.id   AF-A0A0U2M680-F1
#
_cell.length_a   1.000
_cell.length_b   1.000
_cell.length_c   1.000
_cell.angle_alpha   90.00
_cell.angle_beta   90.00
_cell.angle_gamma   90.00
#
_symmetry.space_group_name_H-M   'P 1'
#
loop_
_entity.id
_entity.type
_entity.pdbx_description
1 polymer ?
#
loop_
_entity_poly.entity_id
_entity_poly.type
_entity_poly.pdbx_seq_one_letter_code
_entity_poly.pdbx_strand_id
1 'polypeptide(L)'
;MADIQNNLYQHVGITVSNDEINIASPILPKQSVGRYSNYNINGRTIIRRDLPKVDKSYSVEVPNFGDWSKGSHDMSWTRPVFQRTHWFPREIHLLVEILESDESSATVKFSLDQYIDRHSSTYEEDLLFHCNLLQENTGVCNIFEADATNEDYINTLHVNWEIFPPGEQNIERNIAYLISKFRAPSKELQEIIADRVNFFESLNPTQYIVGESKFSQYIGAMLKEDLVLLENVRYGNAIYILFENWKELSKLSRTELLNSAHRNFVRITHRGNWKNRVINTIR
;
A
#
# COMPACT_ATOMS: atom_id res chain seq x y z
N MET A 1 -16.04 -12.89 -5.01
CA MET A 1 -16.22 -14.20 -4.32
C MET A 1 -15.12 -15.24 -4.60
N ALA A 2 -14.52 -15.30 -5.79
CA ALA A 2 -13.57 -16.36 -6.17
C ALA A 2 -12.38 -16.57 -5.20
N ASP A 3 -11.77 -15.49 -4.69
CA ASP A 3 -10.63 -15.59 -3.77
C ASP A 3 -11.02 -16.20 -2.42
N ILE A 4 -12.22 -15.88 -1.93
CA ILE A 4 -12.75 -16.43 -0.68
C ILE A 4 -13.10 -17.91 -0.87
N GLN A 5 -13.73 -18.27 -1.99
CA GLN A 5 -14.03 -19.66 -2.35
C GLN A 5 -12.77 -20.52 -2.51
N ASN A 6 -11.67 -19.92 -2.99
CA ASN A 6 -10.35 -20.56 -3.07
C ASN A 6 -9.60 -20.62 -1.72
N ASN A 7 -10.25 -20.23 -0.61
CA ASN A 7 -9.68 -20.20 0.74
C ASN A 7 -8.45 -19.29 0.90
N LEU A 8 -8.26 -18.29 0.04
CA LEU A 8 -7.10 -17.39 0.09
C LEU A 8 -7.03 -16.62 1.41
N TYR A 9 -8.18 -16.29 1.99
CA TYR A 9 -8.30 -15.50 3.21
C TYR A 9 -8.67 -16.33 4.46
N GLN A 10 -8.54 -17.66 4.37
CA GLN A 10 -8.84 -18.54 5.51
C GLN A 10 -7.92 -18.27 6.71
N HIS A 11 -6.65 -17.89 6.47
CA HIS A 11 -5.71 -17.56 7.55
C HIS A 11 -6.05 -16.25 8.28
N VAL A 12 -6.82 -15.37 7.64
CA VAL A 12 -7.42 -14.17 8.24
C VAL A 12 -8.90 -14.36 8.55
N GLY A 13 -9.32 -15.62 8.76
CA GLY A 13 -10.62 -15.97 9.36
C GLY A 13 -11.83 -15.68 8.50
N ILE A 14 -11.64 -15.50 7.18
CA ILE A 14 -12.74 -15.41 6.23
C ILE A 14 -12.93 -16.81 5.62
N THR A 15 -14.12 -17.36 5.79
CA THR A 15 -14.51 -18.66 5.23
C THR A 15 -15.88 -18.56 4.58
N VAL A 16 -16.19 -19.46 3.65
CA VAL A 16 -17.53 -19.57 3.06
C VAL A 16 -18.13 -20.91 3.44
N SER A 17 -19.35 -20.88 3.96
CA SER A 17 -20.15 -22.07 4.25
C SER A 17 -21.57 -21.81 3.80
N ASN A 18 -22.15 -22.72 3.01
CA ASN A 18 -23.51 -22.59 2.46
C ASN A 18 -23.78 -21.25 1.75
N ASP A 19 -22.83 -20.79 0.92
CA ASP A 19 -22.88 -19.49 0.23
C ASP A 19 -22.91 -18.24 1.13
N GLU A 20 -22.73 -18.40 2.45
CA GLU A 20 -22.59 -17.30 3.40
C GLU A 20 -21.13 -17.09 3.82
N ILE A 21 -20.70 -15.82 3.87
CA ILE A 21 -19.36 -15.43 4.33
C ILE A 21 -19.37 -15.43 5.86
N ASN A 22 -18.52 -16.27 6.44
CA ASN A 22 -18.30 -16.37 7.88
C ASN A 22 -16.97 -15.71 8.26
N ILE A 23 -17.02 -14.81 9.24
CA ILE A 23 -15.85 -14.13 9.79
C ILE A 23 -15.60 -14.58 11.22
N ALA A 24 -14.38 -15.04 11.49
CA ALA A 24 -13.86 -15.18 12.84
C ALA A 24 -12.95 -13.98 13.15
N SER A 25 -13.35 -13.06 14.02
CA SER A 25 -12.55 -11.87 14.41
C SER A 25 -12.75 -11.54 15.89
N PRO A 26 -11.74 -11.06 16.65
CA PRO A 26 -10.35 -10.74 16.25
C PRO A 26 -9.48 -11.97 15.99
N ILE A 27 -8.41 -11.80 15.20
CA ILE A 27 -7.46 -12.88 14.87
C ILE A 27 -6.04 -12.43 15.14
N LEU A 28 -5.25 -13.26 15.79
CA LEU A 28 -3.81 -13.05 15.89
C LEU A 28 -3.11 -13.55 14.60
N PRO A 29 -2.42 -12.69 13.83
CA PRO A 29 -1.72 -13.10 12.61
C PRO A 29 -0.74 -14.23 12.85
N LYS A 30 -0.81 -15.31 12.05
CA LYS A 30 0.09 -16.46 12.23
C LYS A 30 1.53 -16.07 11.90
N GLN A 31 2.48 -16.51 12.75
CA GLN A 31 3.91 -16.26 12.56
C GLN A 31 4.47 -16.74 11.22
N SER A 32 3.82 -17.73 10.57
CA SER A 32 4.25 -18.30 9.30
C SER A 32 3.92 -17.41 8.08
N VAL A 33 3.08 -16.38 8.24
CA VAL A 33 2.64 -15.53 7.13
C VAL A 33 3.76 -14.60 6.66
N GLY A 34 4.56 -14.07 7.59
CA GLY A 34 5.62 -13.14 7.24
C GLY A 34 6.49 -12.71 8.42
N ARG A 35 7.45 -11.82 8.14
CA ARG A 35 8.46 -11.39 9.12
C ARG A 35 7.84 -10.56 10.22
N TYR A 36 6.95 -9.62 9.88
CA TYR A 36 6.28 -8.77 10.86
C TYR A 36 5.22 -9.56 11.64
N SER A 37 4.56 -10.53 11.01
CA SER A 37 3.68 -11.48 11.71
C SER A 37 4.46 -12.32 12.73
N ASN A 38 5.67 -12.76 12.41
CA ASN A 38 6.55 -13.43 13.38
C ASN A 38 7.04 -12.48 14.48
N TYR A 39 7.43 -11.24 14.14
CA TYR A 39 7.83 -10.25 15.15
C TYR A 39 6.67 -9.86 16.07
N ASN A 40 5.44 -9.90 15.60
CA ASN A 40 4.25 -9.61 16.40
C ASN A 40 4.08 -10.60 17.56
N ILE A 41 4.39 -11.89 17.33
CA ILE A 41 4.25 -12.97 18.32
C ILE A 41 5.54 -13.17 19.13
N ASN A 42 6.69 -13.18 18.47
CA ASN A 42 7.96 -13.58 19.09
C ASN A 42 8.90 -12.41 19.39
N GLY A 43 8.56 -11.20 18.94
CA GLY A 43 9.47 -10.07 18.98
C GLY A 43 10.68 -10.24 18.07
N ARG A 44 11.69 -9.40 18.28
CA ARG A 44 12.96 -9.42 17.55
C ARG A 44 14.09 -8.84 18.38
N THR A 45 15.28 -9.41 18.24
CA THR A 45 16.51 -8.76 18.72
C THR A 45 17.25 -8.09 17.56
N ILE A 46 17.51 -6.80 17.69
CA ILE A 46 18.27 -6.00 16.74
C ILE A 46 19.67 -5.78 17.31
N ILE A 47 20.69 -6.18 16.55
CA ILE A 47 22.09 -5.91 16.89
C ILE A 47 22.45 -4.53 16.34
N ARG A 48 22.72 -3.58 17.24
CA ARG A 48 23.07 -2.19 16.91
C ARG A 48 24.55 -2.08 16.54
N ARG A 49 24.84 -2.38 15.27
CA ARG A 49 26.18 -2.27 14.68
C ARG A 49 26.58 -0.83 14.40
N ASP A 50 25.62 0.07 14.40
CA ASP A 50 25.73 1.52 14.25
C ASP A 50 26.24 2.22 15.52
N LEU A 51 26.13 1.56 16.68
CA LEU A 51 26.62 2.07 17.97
C LEU A 51 27.97 1.46 18.35
N PRO A 52 28.78 2.17 19.18
CA PRO A 52 30.01 1.60 19.71
C PRO A 52 29.73 0.35 20.54
N LYS A 53 30.68 -0.58 20.55
CA LYS A 53 30.62 -1.76 21.42
C LYS A 53 30.69 -1.33 22.88
N VAL A 54 30.02 -2.10 23.72
CA VAL A 54 30.06 -1.95 25.19
C VAL A 54 30.68 -3.19 25.80
N ASP A 55 31.40 -3.03 26.89
CA ASP A 55 31.95 -4.15 27.63
C ASP A 55 30.85 -4.88 28.37
N LYS A 56 30.76 -6.19 28.15
CA LYS A 56 29.81 -7.07 28.84
C LYS A 56 30.55 -8.18 29.55
N SER A 57 30.31 -8.28 30.85
CA SER A 57 30.80 -9.36 31.70
C SER A 57 29.87 -10.57 31.62
N TYR A 58 30.48 -11.74 31.52
CA TYR A 58 29.81 -13.04 31.62
C TYR A 58 30.38 -13.75 32.83
N SER A 59 29.53 -14.49 33.52
CA SER A 59 29.92 -15.34 34.65
C SER A 59 29.29 -16.70 34.46
N VAL A 60 30.07 -17.74 34.60
CA VAL A 60 29.61 -19.12 34.55
C VAL A 60 30.30 -19.92 35.64
N GLU A 61 29.56 -20.82 36.25
CA GLU A 61 30.10 -21.80 37.17
C GLU A 61 30.80 -22.91 36.37
N VAL A 62 32.04 -23.22 36.74
CA VAL A 62 32.84 -24.26 36.09
C VAL A 62 33.35 -25.26 37.12
N PRO A 63 33.50 -26.55 36.74
CA PRO A 63 34.03 -27.56 37.64
C PRO A 63 35.53 -27.36 37.87
N ASN A 64 35.97 -27.70 39.08
CA ASN A 64 37.39 -27.71 39.40
C ASN A 64 38.12 -28.77 38.57
N PHE A 65 39.11 -28.35 37.77
CA PHE A 65 39.89 -29.23 36.89
C PHE A 65 39.05 -30.06 35.90
N GLY A 66 37.86 -29.59 35.51
CA GLY A 66 36.98 -30.33 34.61
C GLY A 66 36.13 -31.41 35.29
N ASP A 67 36.18 -31.52 36.63
CA ASP A 67 35.50 -32.55 37.40
C ASP A 67 34.60 -31.94 38.50
N TRP A 68 33.28 -32.04 38.31
CA TRP A 68 32.28 -31.49 39.25
C TRP A 68 32.32 -32.16 40.63
N SER A 69 32.81 -33.40 40.73
CA SER A 69 32.93 -34.08 42.03
C SER A 69 33.97 -33.42 42.95
N LYS A 70 34.87 -32.60 42.38
CA LYS A 70 35.91 -31.84 43.09
C LYS A 70 35.47 -30.42 43.45
N GLY A 71 34.17 -30.14 43.35
CA GLY A 71 33.58 -28.82 43.55
C GLY A 71 33.68 -27.94 42.29
N SER A 72 33.22 -26.71 42.43
CA SER A 72 33.11 -25.72 41.35
C SER A 72 33.64 -24.36 41.80
N HIS A 73 33.90 -23.49 40.82
CA HIS A 73 34.19 -22.08 41.05
C HIS A 73 33.58 -21.22 39.94
N ASP A 74 33.37 -19.94 40.24
CA ASP A 74 32.89 -18.97 39.26
C ASP A 74 34.04 -18.47 38.40
N MET A 75 33.88 -18.57 37.08
CA MET A 75 34.74 -17.94 36.11
C MET A 75 34.01 -16.77 35.48
N SER A 76 34.60 -15.57 35.56
CA SER A 76 34.06 -14.37 34.94
C SER A 76 35.04 -13.79 33.92
N TRP A 77 34.52 -13.36 32.78
CA TRP A 77 35.32 -12.64 31.77
C TRP A 77 34.50 -11.53 31.12
N THR A 78 35.20 -10.49 30.67
CA THR A 78 34.61 -9.33 30.01
C THR A 78 35.06 -9.27 28.56
N ARG A 79 34.13 -8.97 27.65
CA ARG A 79 34.48 -8.71 26.24
C ARG A 79 33.61 -7.60 25.65
N PRO A 80 34.14 -6.84 24.67
CA PRO A 80 33.36 -5.84 23.96
C PRO A 80 32.33 -6.51 23.04
N VAL A 81 31.06 -6.15 23.21
CA VAL A 81 29.94 -6.68 22.41
C VAL A 81 29.13 -5.55 21.77
N PHE A 82 28.50 -5.84 20.64
CA PHE A 82 27.53 -4.91 20.06
C PHE A 82 26.32 -4.76 20.98
N GLN A 83 25.86 -3.53 21.12
CA GLN A 83 24.63 -3.23 21.83
C GLN A 83 23.44 -3.89 21.12
N ARG A 84 22.40 -4.24 21.88
CA ARG A 84 21.20 -4.90 21.36
C ARG A 84 19.97 -4.10 21.77
N THR A 85 19.04 -3.97 20.83
CA THR A 85 17.70 -3.45 21.08
C THR A 85 16.71 -4.60 20.92
N HIS A 86 15.72 -4.67 21.80
CA HIS A 86 14.70 -5.69 21.76
C HIS A 86 13.37 -5.07 21.35
N TRP A 87 12.76 -5.66 20.33
CA TRP A 87 11.35 -5.51 20.06
C TRP A 87 10.65 -6.65 20.78
N PHE A 88 9.80 -6.32 21.74
CA PHE A 88 8.97 -7.31 22.41
C PHE A 88 7.79 -7.69 21.51
N PRO A 89 7.19 -8.89 21.72
CA PRO A 89 5.91 -9.23 21.11
C PRO A 89 4.90 -8.09 21.32
N ARG A 90 4.21 -7.73 20.24
CA ARG A 90 3.19 -6.66 20.27
C ARG A 90 1.77 -7.23 20.35
N GLU A 91 1.59 -8.50 19.96
CA GLU A 91 0.33 -9.25 20.02
C GLU A 91 -0.87 -8.51 19.39
N ILE A 92 -0.61 -7.77 18.31
CA ILE A 92 -1.62 -7.00 17.58
C ILE A 92 -2.56 -7.96 16.85
N HIS A 93 -3.87 -7.76 17.00
CA HIS A 93 -4.89 -8.54 16.30
C HIS A 93 -5.36 -7.85 15.02
N LEU A 94 -5.70 -8.67 14.03
CA LEU A 94 -6.47 -8.26 12.85
C LEU A 94 -7.96 -8.29 13.18
N LEU A 95 -8.62 -7.17 12.91
CA LEU A 95 -10.06 -7.00 12.92
C LEU A 95 -10.59 -7.09 11.49
N VAL A 96 -11.64 -7.88 11.28
CA VAL A 96 -12.23 -8.14 9.96
C VAL A 96 -13.73 -7.86 10.04
N GLU A 97 -14.24 -7.02 9.14
CA GLU A 97 -15.64 -6.58 9.11
C GLU A 97 -16.14 -6.61 7.66
N ILE A 98 -17.35 -7.10 7.42
CA ILE A 98 -18.02 -6.94 6.11
C ILE A 98 -18.75 -5.60 6.14
N LEU A 99 -18.41 -4.71 5.21
CA LEU A 99 -19.08 -3.43 5.05
C LEU A 99 -20.31 -3.57 4.14
N GLU A 100 -20.14 -4.27 3.02
CA GLU A 100 -21.19 -4.50 2.03
C GLU A 100 -21.06 -5.92 1.48
N SER A 101 -22.19 -6.56 1.18
CA SER A 101 -22.21 -7.85 0.51
C SER A 101 -23.35 -7.87 -0.51
N ASP A 102 -23.03 -8.29 -1.73
CA ASP A 102 -23.98 -8.58 -2.80
C ASP A 102 -23.87 -10.07 -3.22
N GLU A 103 -24.68 -10.53 -4.19
CA GLU A 103 -24.67 -11.94 -4.63
C GLU A 103 -23.35 -12.36 -5.32
N SER A 104 -22.55 -11.40 -5.78
CA SER A 104 -21.34 -11.60 -6.61
C SER A 104 -20.03 -11.16 -5.93
N SER A 105 -20.11 -10.24 -4.98
CA SER A 105 -18.99 -9.51 -4.39
C SER A 105 -19.27 -9.13 -2.94
N ALA A 106 -18.20 -8.98 -2.15
CA ALA A 106 -18.29 -8.53 -0.78
C ALA A 106 -17.13 -7.59 -0.49
N THR A 107 -17.45 -6.46 0.12
CA THR A 107 -16.49 -5.47 0.60
C THR A 107 -16.11 -5.79 2.03
N VAL A 108 -14.84 -6.17 2.22
CA VAL A 108 -14.30 -6.52 3.54
C VAL A 108 -13.29 -5.48 3.99
N LYS A 109 -13.46 -4.99 5.21
CA LYS A 109 -12.53 -4.08 5.88
C LYS A 109 -11.61 -4.87 6.81
N PHE A 110 -10.32 -4.64 6.65
CA PHE A 110 -9.28 -5.12 7.56
C PHE A 110 -8.74 -3.94 8.37
N SER A 111 -8.68 -4.09 9.69
CA SER A 111 -8.06 -3.11 10.58
C SER A 111 -7.25 -3.82 11.67
N LEU A 112 -6.48 -3.05 12.43
CA LEU A 112 -5.73 -3.55 13.58
C LEU A 112 -6.40 -3.04 14.85
N ASP A 113 -6.30 -3.79 15.93
CA ASP A 113 -6.87 -3.45 17.25
C ASP A 113 -6.08 -2.38 18.01
N GLN A 114 -5.03 -1.81 17.39
CA GLN A 114 -4.19 -0.76 17.97
C GLN A 114 -4.17 0.51 17.12
N TYR A 115 -4.39 1.64 17.78
CA TYR A 115 -4.21 2.97 17.21
C TYR A 115 -2.75 3.43 17.32
N ILE A 116 -2.34 4.33 16.43
CA ILE A 116 -1.01 4.92 16.42
C ILE A 116 -1.14 6.41 16.77
N ASP A 117 -0.40 6.85 17.79
CA ASP A 117 -0.31 8.27 18.15
C ASP A 117 0.73 8.99 17.28
N ARG A 118 0.29 10.01 16.53
CA ARG A 118 1.14 10.86 15.67
C ARG A 118 2.17 11.67 16.42
N HIS A 119 1.97 11.88 17.73
CA HIS A 119 2.89 12.64 18.57
C HIS A 119 3.86 11.74 19.34
N SER A 120 3.71 10.42 19.24
CA SER A 120 4.65 9.48 19.86
C SER A 120 6.03 9.54 19.21
N SER A 121 7.07 9.39 20.02
CA SER A 121 8.44 9.23 19.54
C SER A 121 8.65 7.93 18.75
N THR A 122 7.75 6.95 18.88
CA THR A 122 7.76 5.68 18.16
C THR A 122 6.88 5.66 16.91
N TYR A 123 6.23 6.79 16.57
CA TYR A 123 5.23 6.86 15.49
C TYR A 123 5.66 6.18 14.19
N GLU A 124 6.85 6.51 13.67
CA GLU A 124 7.35 5.94 12.40
C GLU A 124 7.61 4.43 12.49
N GLU A 125 8.08 3.96 13.64
CA GLU A 125 8.32 2.52 13.85
C GLU A 125 7.00 1.75 13.92
N ASP A 126 6.03 2.28 14.66
CA ASP A 126 4.70 1.70 14.83
C ASP A 126 3.93 1.70 13.51
N LEU A 127 3.97 2.81 12.79
CA LEU A 127 3.37 2.93 11.47
C LEU A 127 3.94 1.91 10.49
N LEU A 128 5.27 1.82 10.40
CA LEU A 128 5.93 0.85 9.54
C LEU A 128 5.56 -0.59 9.95
N PHE A 129 5.51 -0.87 11.25
CA PHE A 129 5.12 -2.19 11.76
C PHE A 129 3.68 -2.55 11.33
N HIS A 130 2.73 -1.65 11.56
CA HIS A 130 1.31 -1.85 11.26
C HIS A 130 1.07 -2.03 9.75
N CYS A 131 1.68 -1.17 8.92
CA CYS A 131 1.59 -1.29 7.46
C CYS A 131 2.12 -2.63 6.95
N ASN A 132 3.27 -3.09 7.46
CA ASN A 132 3.82 -4.37 7.04
C ASN A 132 2.99 -5.56 7.56
N LEU A 133 2.46 -5.48 8.79
CA LEU A 133 1.59 -6.53 9.34
C LEU A 133 0.33 -6.69 8.49
N LEU A 134 -0.33 -5.60 8.11
CA LEU A 134 -1.47 -5.62 7.19
C LEU A 134 -1.07 -6.16 5.81
N GLN A 135 -0.01 -5.59 5.22
CA GLN A 135 0.46 -5.98 3.88
C GLN A 135 0.81 -7.47 3.78
N GLU A 136 1.42 -8.06 4.81
CA GLU A 136 1.73 -9.49 4.87
C GLU A 136 0.47 -10.36 4.92
N ASN A 137 -0.57 -9.92 5.63
CA ASN A 137 -1.76 -10.75 5.89
C ASN A 137 -2.88 -10.58 4.85
N THR A 138 -3.05 -9.38 4.31
CA THR A 138 -4.20 -9.01 3.46
C THR A 138 -3.78 -8.58 2.06
N GLY A 139 -2.50 -8.27 1.84
CA GLY A 139 -2.01 -7.71 0.58
C GLY A 139 -2.36 -6.24 0.36
N VAL A 140 -3.09 -5.60 1.28
CA VAL A 140 -3.52 -4.20 1.20
C VAL A 140 -3.25 -3.49 2.52
N CYS A 141 -2.80 -2.25 2.46
CA CYS A 141 -2.63 -1.40 3.65
C CYS A 141 -3.01 0.05 3.35
N ASN A 142 -3.63 0.70 4.32
CA ASN A 142 -3.98 2.12 4.24
C ASN A 142 -4.08 2.71 5.65
N ILE A 143 -4.08 4.05 5.73
CA ILE A 143 -4.10 4.80 7.00
C ILE A 143 -5.36 5.66 7.03
N PHE A 144 -6.05 5.63 8.16
CA PHE A 144 -7.25 6.41 8.42
C PHE A 144 -7.16 7.05 9.81
N GLU A 145 -7.92 8.12 10.04
CA GLU A 145 -8.12 8.64 11.39
C GLU A 145 -8.87 7.60 12.24
N ALA A 146 -8.66 7.61 13.55
CA ALA A 146 -9.23 6.60 14.45
C ALA A 146 -10.77 6.61 14.48
N ASP A 147 -11.38 7.74 14.13
CA ASP A 147 -12.82 8.00 14.08
C ASP A 147 -13.40 7.94 12.66
N ALA A 148 -12.64 7.46 11.68
CA ALA A 148 -13.12 7.30 10.30
C ALA A 148 -14.35 6.36 10.24
N THR A 149 -15.36 6.79 9.49
CA THR A 149 -16.62 6.07 9.33
C THR A 149 -16.49 4.96 8.28
N ASN A 150 -17.38 3.96 8.31
CA ASN A 150 -17.42 2.91 7.27
C ASN A 150 -17.60 3.50 5.85
N GLU A 151 -18.34 4.60 5.70
CA GLU A 151 -18.44 5.35 4.43
C GLU A 151 -17.09 5.90 3.97
N ASP A 152 -16.25 6.40 4.87
CA ASP A 152 -14.90 6.87 4.51
C ASP A 152 -14.04 5.75 3.90
N TYR A 153 -14.24 4.50 4.33
CA TYR A 153 -13.55 3.34 3.74
C TYR A 153 -14.15 2.95 2.39
N ILE A 154 -15.48 2.86 2.29
CA ILE A 154 -16.19 2.50 1.04
C ILE A 154 -15.86 3.52 -0.07
N ASN A 155 -15.84 4.81 0.26
CA ASN A 155 -15.44 5.88 -0.65
C ASN A 155 -14.00 5.75 -1.17
N THR A 156 -13.12 4.96 -0.53
CA THR A 156 -11.79 4.67 -1.08
C THR A 156 -11.79 3.55 -2.12
N LEU A 157 -12.81 2.70 -2.13
CA LEU A 157 -12.97 1.60 -3.08
C LEU A 157 -13.63 2.07 -4.37
N HIS A 158 -14.42 3.14 -4.32
CA HIS A 158 -15.04 3.73 -5.50
C HIS A 158 -14.15 4.81 -6.12
N VAL A 159 -13.75 4.59 -7.37
CA VAL A 159 -13.14 5.66 -8.18
C VAL A 159 -14.27 6.51 -8.76
N ASN A 160 -14.54 7.65 -8.14
CA ASN A 160 -15.36 8.67 -8.78
C ASN A 160 -14.49 9.42 -9.78
N TRP A 161 -14.94 9.45 -11.03
CA TRP A 161 -14.32 10.21 -12.10
C TRP A 161 -15.13 11.48 -12.33
N GLU A 162 -14.48 12.62 -12.22
CA GLU A 162 -15.07 13.89 -12.62
C GLU A 162 -14.76 14.14 -14.10
N ILE A 163 -15.82 14.30 -14.89
CA ILE A 163 -15.75 14.44 -16.34
C ILE A 163 -15.81 15.92 -16.71
N PHE A 164 -14.82 16.40 -17.46
CA PHE A 164 -14.77 17.78 -17.94
C PHE A 164 -14.89 17.87 -19.46
N PRO A 165 -15.53 18.93 -19.97
CA PRO A 165 -15.59 19.17 -21.41
C PRO A 165 -14.20 19.50 -21.97
N PRO A 166 -13.87 19.01 -23.19
CA PRO A 166 -12.63 19.35 -23.88
C PRO A 166 -12.68 20.76 -24.49
N GLY A 167 -11.58 21.19 -25.12
CA GLY A 167 -11.51 22.40 -25.94
C GLY A 167 -10.57 23.48 -25.41
N GLU A 168 -9.94 24.21 -26.33
CA GLU A 168 -8.98 25.28 -26.06
C GLU A 168 -9.50 26.35 -25.09
N GLN A 169 -10.80 26.67 -25.12
CA GLN A 169 -11.40 27.65 -24.21
C GLN A 169 -11.48 27.16 -22.75
N ASN A 170 -11.38 25.85 -22.53
CA ASN A 170 -11.45 25.23 -21.21
C ASN A 170 -10.07 24.79 -20.70
N ILE A 171 -9.01 24.85 -21.49
CA ILE A 171 -7.72 24.24 -21.13
C ILE A 171 -7.09 24.87 -19.89
N GLU A 172 -7.06 26.21 -19.82
CA GLU A 172 -6.51 26.94 -18.67
C GLU A 172 -7.35 26.67 -17.41
N ARG A 173 -8.68 26.59 -17.57
CA ARG A 173 -9.61 26.26 -16.50
C ARG A 173 -9.39 24.84 -16.00
N ASN A 174 -9.20 23.87 -16.89
CA ASN A 174 -8.96 22.47 -16.56
C ASN A 174 -7.60 22.31 -15.87
N ILE A 175 -6.55 23.00 -16.34
CA ILE A 175 -5.24 23.03 -15.67
C ILE A 175 -5.36 23.64 -14.27
N ALA A 176 -6.00 24.80 -14.13
CA ALA A 176 -6.19 25.45 -12.84
C ALA A 176 -6.98 24.57 -11.86
N TYR A 177 -8.01 23.89 -12.37
CA TYR A 177 -8.80 22.94 -11.61
C TYR A 177 -7.96 21.77 -11.11
N LEU A 178 -7.19 21.13 -12.00
CA LEU A 178 -6.29 20.04 -11.65
C LEU A 178 -5.24 20.45 -10.62
N ILE A 179 -4.64 21.62 -10.79
CA ILE A 179 -3.67 22.18 -9.83
C ILE A 179 -4.32 22.39 -8.46
N SER A 180 -5.57 22.87 -8.41
CA SER A 180 -6.30 23.14 -7.16
C SER A 180 -6.53 21.89 -6.29
N LYS A 181 -6.51 20.70 -6.89
CA LYS A 181 -6.63 19.43 -6.15
C LYS A 181 -5.40 19.08 -5.31
N PHE A 182 -4.28 19.75 -5.53
CA PHE A 182 -3.05 19.52 -4.78
C PHE A 182 -2.86 20.57 -3.68
N ARG A 183 -2.59 20.12 -2.46
CA ARG A 183 -2.21 21.02 -1.36
C ARG A 183 -0.77 21.52 -1.59
N ALA A 184 -0.61 22.83 -1.79
CA ALA A 184 0.67 23.51 -2.04
C ALA A 184 1.51 22.87 -3.17
N PRO A 185 1.03 22.89 -4.43
CA PRO A 185 1.73 22.26 -5.54
C PRO A 185 3.04 22.99 -5.85
N SER A 186 4.14 22.25 -5.98
CA SER A 186 5.42 22.81 -6.42
C SER A 186 5.31 23.36 -7.84
N LYS A 187 6.17 24.32 -8.19
CA LYS A 187 6.22 24.88 -9.55
C LYS A 187 6.46 23.79 -10.61
N GLU A 188 7.33 22.83 -10.30
CA GLU A 188 7.60 21.67 -11.15
C GLU A 188 6.35 20.81 -11.40
N LEU A 189 5.56 20.54 -10.36
CA LEU A 189 4.31 19.78 -10.52
C LEU A 189 3.30 20.52 -11.38
N GLN A 190 3.19 21.85 -11.23
CA GLN A 190 2.32 22.68 -12.06
C GLN A 190 2.75 22.62 -13.54
N GLU A 191 4.05 22.69 -13.81
CA GLU A 191 4.61 22.58 -15.16
C GLU A 191 4.36 21.19 -15.78
N ILE A 192 4.49 20.11 -14.99
CA ILE A 192 4.17 18.74 -15.42
C ILE A 192 2.68 18.63 -15.78
N ILE A 193 1.78 19.10 -14.91
CA ILE A 193 0.33 19.04 -15.17
C ILE A 193 -0.01 19.82 -16.45
N ALA A 194 0.54 21.03 -16.60
CA ALA A 194 0.32 21.83 -17.79
C ALA A 194 0.84 21.12 -19.07
N ASP A 195 2.06 20.55 -19.04
CA ASP A 195 2.60 19.80 -20.18
C ASP A 195 1.73 18.59 -20.57
N ARG A 196 1.18 17.87 -19.58
CA ARG A 196 0.33 16.70 -19.83
C ARG A 196 -1.03 17.08 -20.38
N VAL A 197 -1.69 18.09 -19.82
CA VAL A 197 -2.98 18.55 -20.33
C VAL A 197 -2.82 19.10 -21.75
N ASN A 198 -1.79 19.91 -22.01
CA ASN A 198 -1.49 20.40 -23.36
C ASN A 198 -1.22 19.26 -24.36
N PHE A 199 -0.51 18.21 -23.93
CA PHE A 199 -0.30 17.04 -24.76
C PHE A 199 -1.61 16.29 -25.03
N PHE A 200 -2.45 16.07 -24.02
CA PHE A 200 -3.74 15.42 -24.20
C PHE A 200 -4.64 16.23 -25.13
N GLU A 201 -4.70 17.56 -25.00
CA GLU A 201 -5.49 18.41 -25.88
C GLU A 201 -5.03 18.28 -27.34
N SER A 202 -3.72 18.17 -27.59
CA SER A 202 -3.19 17.98 -28.95
C SER A 202 -3.67 16.69 -29.64
N LEU A 203 -4.25 15.75 -28.87
CA LEU A 203 -4.84 14.51 -29.36
C LEU A 203 -6.36 14.61 -29.61
N ASN A 204 -6.95 15.80 -29.42
CA ASN A 204 -8.38 16.09 -29.56
C ASN A 204 -9.26 15.16 -28.73
N PRO A 205 -9.18 15.22 -27.39
CA PRO A 205 -9.96 14.35 -26.54
C PRO A 205 -11.44 14.72 -26.62
N THR A 206 -12.29 13.71 -26.51
CA THR A 206 -13.74 13.89 -26.36
C THR A 206 -14.12 14.34 -24.96
N GLN A 207 -13.37 13.91 -23.93
CA GLN A 207 -13.61 14.23 -22.53
C GLN A 207 -12.31 14.14 -21.73
N TYR A 208 -12.19 14.95 -20.68
CA TYR A 208 -11.17 14.77 -19.65
C TYR A 208 -11.75 14.01 -18.47
N ILE A 209 -10.91 13.19 -17.85
CA ILE A 209 -11.27 12.36 -16.71
C ILE A 209 -10.29 12.68 -15.57
N VAL A 210 -10.82 13.05 -14.40
CA VAL A 210 -9.99 13.34 -13.22
C VAL A 210 -10.46 12.47 -12.08
N GLY A 211 -9.54 11.79 -11.40
CA GLY A 211 -9.90 11.02 -10.22
C GLY A 211 -10.32 11.93 -9.07
N GLU A 212 -11.33 11.55 -8.31
CA GLU A 212 -11.69 12.27 -7.08
C GLU A 212 -10.89 11.79 -5.86
N SER A 213 -10.91 12.58 -4.78
CA SER A 213 -10.37 12.21 -3.48
C SER A 213 -8.93 11.66 -3.55
N LYS A 214 -8.72 10.39 -3.19
CA LYS A 214 -7.39 9.74 -3.16
C LYS A 214 -6.82 9.49 -4.57
N PHE A 215 -7.64 9.55 -5.62
CA PHE A 215 -7.25 9.43 -7.03
C PHE A 215 -7.06 10.77 -7.74
N SER A 216 -7.11 11.90 -7.02
CA SER A 216 -6.83 13.26 -7.55
C SER A 216 -5.48 13.43 -8.24
N GLN A 217 -4.57 12.47 -8.06
CA GLN A 217 -3.27 12.43 -8.73
C GLN A 217 -3.36 11.84 -10.14
N TYR A 218 -4.48 11.22 -10.50
CA TYR A 218 -4.73 10.65 -11.80
C TYR A 218 -5.46 11.63 -12.69
N ILE A 219 -4.88 11.87 -13.87
CA ILE A 219 -5.48 12.63 -14.95
C ILE A 219 -5.62 11.72 -16.16
N GLY A 220 -6.70 11.87 -16.88
CA GLY A 220 -6.97 11.08 -18.06
C GLY A 220 -7.69 11.88 -19.14
N ALA A 221 -7.62 11.34 -20.35
CA ALA A 221 -8.24 11.90 -21.53
C ALA A 221 -8.87 10.78 -22.34
N MET A 222 -10.17 10.88 -22.57
CA MET A 222 -10.93 9.97 -23.42
C MET A 222 -10.82 10.44 -24.86
N LEU A 223 -10.15 9.66 -25.71
CA LEU A 223 -10.02 9.96 -27.14
C LEU A 223 -11.20 9.39 -27.94
N LYS A 224 -11.71 8.24 -27.51
CA LYS A 224 -12.90 7.55 -28.02
C LYS A 224 -13.57 6.83 -26.85
N GLU A 225 -14.80 6.34 -27.04
CA GLU A 225 -15.57 5.63 -26.02
C GLU A 225 -14.78 4.49 -25.34
N ASP A 226 -13.99 3.76 -26.14
CA ASP A 226 -13.16 2.63 -25.72
C ASP A 226 -11.65 2.94 -25.73
N LEU A 227 -11.25 4.21 -25.67
CA LEU A 227 -9.83 4.59 -25.68
C LEU A 227 -9.55 5.73 -24.70
N VAL A 228 -8.96 5.37 -23.55
CA VAL A 228 -8.65 6.31 -22.47
C VAL A 228 -7.16 6.33 -22.20
N LEU A 229 -6.58 7.54 -22.22
CA LEU A 229 -5.28 7.81 -21.67
C LEU A 229 -5.42 8.08 -20.18
N LEU A 230 -4.58 7.47 -19.35
CA LEU A 230 -4.56 7.67 -17.91
C LEU A 230 -3.11 7.81 -17.42
N GLU A 231 -2.83 8.85 -16.65
CA GLU A 231 -1.52 9.14 -16.07
C GLU A 231 -1.65 9.53 -14.61
N ASN A 232 -0.70 9.11 -13.77
CA ASN A 232 -0.54 9.66 -12.44
C ASN A 232 0.59 10.70 -12.44
N VAL A 233 0.26 11.95 -12.15
CA VAL A 233 1.19 13.09 -12.27
C VAL A 233 2.25 13.14 -11.18
N ARG A 234 2.06 12.42 -10.06
CA ARG A 234 3.04 12.34 -8.96
C ARG A 234 3.91 11.09 -9.03
N TYR A 235 3.37 9.97 -9.53
CA TYR A 235 4.00 8.68 -9.35
C TYR A 235 3.87 7.78 -10.59
N GLY A 236 4.95 7.07 -10.95
CA GLY A 236 4.92 6.02 -11.97
C GLY A 236 5.43 6.41 -13.35
N ASN A 237 5.70 7.71 -13.58
CA ASN A 237 6.34 8.30 -14.77
C ASN A 237 5.99 7.55 -16.07
N ALA A 238 4.71 7.30 -16.30
CA ALA A 238 4.18 6.59 -17.45
C ALA A 238 2.72 6.94 -17.69
N ILE A 239 2.34 6.93 -18.97
CA ILE A 239 0.95 6.93 -19.43
C ILE A 239 0.50 5.49 -19.67
N TYR A 240 -0.74 5.22 -19.29
CA TYR A 240 -1.46 4.00 -19.59
C TYR A 240 -2.50 4.31 -20.65
N ILE A 241 -2.53 3.51 -21.70
CA ILE A 241 -3.53 3.53 -22.76
C ILE A 241 -4.47 2.35 -22.48
N LEU A 242 -5.68 2.65 -22.04
CA LEU A 242 -6.72 1.69 -21.67
C LEU A 242 -7.73 1.57 -22.82
N PHE A 243 -8.18 0.34 -23.11
CA PHE A 243 -9.13 0.06 -24.20
C PHE A 243 -10.55 -0.25 -23.67
N GLU A 244 -11.34 -1.09 -24.34
CA GLU A 244 -12.75 -1.46 -24.05
C GLU A 244 -13.09 -1.69 -22.56
N ASN A 245 -12.16 -2.20 -21.76
CA ASN A 245 -12.35 -2.43 -20.32
C ASN A 245 -11.80 -1.32 -19.42
N TRP A 246 -11.64 -0.09 -19.93
CA TRP A 246 -10.97 0.98 -19.18
C TRP A 246 -11.65 1.28 -17.85
N LYS A 247 -12.98 1.21 -17.76
CA LYS A 247 -13.72 1.47 -16.50
C LYS A 247 -13.29 0.51 -15.41
N GLU A 248 -13.20 -0.78 -15.71
CA GLU A 248 -12.74 -1.79 -14.74
C GLU A 248 -11.23 -1.69 -14.50
N LEU A 249 -10.42 -1.50 -15.55
CA LEU A 249 -8.97 -1.35 -15.41
C LEU A 249 -8.58 -0.10 -14.61
N SER A 250 -9.37 0.97 -14.70
CA SER A 250 -9.12 2.24 -14.02
C SER A 250 -9.36 2.16 -12.50
N LYS A 251 -10.09 1.14 -12.03
CA LYS A 251 -10.29 0.84 -10.60
C LYS A 251 -9.14 0.06 -9.98
N LEU A 252 -8.31 -0.59 -10.80
CA LEU A 252 -7.19 -1.40 -10.31
C LEU A 252 -6.05 -0.48 -9.84
N SER A 253 -5.44 -0.83 -8.71
CA SER A 253 -4.18 -0.23 -8.29
C SER A 253 -3.10 -0.50 -9.33
N ARG A 254 -2.03 0.30 -9.32
CA ARG A 254 -0.89 0.10 -10.23
C ARG A 254 -0.34 -1.34 -10.17
N THR A 255 -0.27 -1.93 -8.97
CA THR A 255 0.26 -3.28 -8.78
C THR A 255 -0.66 -4.33 -9.39
N GLU A 256 -1.97 -4.21 -9.16
CA GLU A 256 -2.97 -5.11 -9.75
C GLU A 256 -3.00 -4.98 -11.27
N LEU A 257 -2.96 -3.75 -11.80
CA LEU A 257 -2.94 -3.49 -13.22
C LEU A 257 -1.72 -4.14 -13.90
N LEU A 258 -0.53 -4.06 -13.28
CA LEU A 258 0.70 -4.69 -13.78
C LEU A 258 0.72 -6.22 -13.64
N ASN A 259 0.06 -6.77 -12.62
CA ASN A 259 0.00 -8.21 -12.35
C ASN A 259 -1.19 -8.91 -13.06
N SER A 260 -2.12 -8.15 -13.63
CA SER A 260 -3.25 -8.71 -14.37
C SER A 260 -2.75 -9.54 -15.56
N ALA A 261 -3.24 -10.79 -15.66
CA ALA A 261 -2.93 -11.69 -16.77
C ALA A 261 -3.49 -11.16 -18.11
N HIS A 262 -4.55 -10.36 -18.04
CA HIS A 262 -5.22 -9.73 -19.17
C HIS A 262 -4.68 -8.30 -19.38
N ARG A 263 -3.55 -8.19 -20.07
CA ARG A 263 -2.95 -6.90 -20.46
C ARG A 263 -3.72 -6.20 -21.57
N ASN A 264 -4.97 -5.83 -21.32
CA ASN A 264 -5.73 -4.98 -22.26
C ASN A 264 -5.42 -3.49 -22.06
N PHE A 265 -4.13 -3.17 -21.94
CA PHE A 265 -3.62 -1.81 -21.84
C PHE A 265 -2.18 -1.72 -22.37
N VAL A 266 -1.77 -0.54 -22.82
CA VAL A 266 -0.37 -0.24 -23.18
C VAL A 266 0.22 0.73 -22.16
N ARG A 267 1.37 0.38 -21.58
CA ARG A 267 2.12 1.28 -20.70
C ARG A 267 3.30 1.92 -21.42
N ILE A 268 3.33 3.25 -21.47
CA ILE A 268 4.40 4.03 -22.08
C ILE A 268 5.09 4.87 -21.00
N THR A 269 6.33 4.54 -20.68
CA THR A 269 7.15 5.34 -19.75
C THR A 269 7.57 6.68 -20.39
N HIS A 270 7.63 7.76 -19.59
CA HIS A 270 8.13 9.06 -20.05
C HIS A 270 9.66 9.07 -20.16
N ARG A 271 10.19 8.32 -21.12
CA ARG A 271 11.62 8.28 -21.46
C ARG A 271 11.81 8.57 -22.95
N GLY A 272 12.68 9.51 -23.29
CA GLY A 272 12.92 9.93 -24.68
C GLY A 272 11.64 10.47 -25.33
N ASN A 273 11.40 10.10 -26.59
CA ASN A 273 10.25 10.56 -27.39
C ASN A 273 8.93 9.84 -27.05
N TRP A 274 8.54 9.85 -25.78
CA TRP A 274 7.36 9.14 -25.31
C TRP A 274 6.05 9.65 -25.93
N LYS A 275 5.94 10.97 -26.19
CA LYS A 275 4.77 11.59 -26.85
C LYS A 275 4.51 10.96 -28.23
N ASN A 276 5.56 10.79 -29.03
CA ASN A 276 5.46 10.13 -30.35
C ASN A 276 5.07 8.65 -30.23
N ARG A 277 5.52 7.95 -29.19
CA ARG A 277 5.09 6.55 -28.96
C ARG A 277 3.61 6.48 -28.63
N VAL A 278 3.09 7.41 -27.82
CA VAL A 278 1.66 7.49 -27.55
C VAL A 278 0.90 7.71 -28.86
N ILE A 279 1.29 8.72 -29.66
CA ILE A 279 0.66 9.03 -30.96
C ILE A 279 0.66 7.81 -31.90
N ASN A 280 1.76 7.05 -31.96
CA ASN A 280 1.84 5.86 -32.80
C ASN A 280 1.00 4.68 -32.29
N THR A 281 0.68 4.65 -31.00
CA THR A 281 -0.10 3.55 -30.40
C THR A 281 -1.61 3.78 -30.53
N ILE A 282 -2.04 5.04 -30.59
CA ILE A 282 -3.47 5.42 -30.70
C ILE A 282 -3.95 5.58 -32.15
N ARG A 283 -3.04 5.49 -33.12
CA ARG A 283 -3.32 5.51 -34.57
C ARG A 283 -3.62 4.12 -35.08
#